data_AF-A0A6A5KFW1-F1
#
_entry.id   AF-A0A6A5KFW1-F1
#
_cell.length_a   1.000
_cell.length_b   1.000
_cell.length_c   1.000
_cell.angle_alpha   90.00
_cell.angle_beta   90.00
_cell.angle_gamma   90.00
#
_symmetry.space_group_name_H-M   'P 1'
#
loop_
_entity.id
_entity.type
_entity.pdbx_description
1 polymer ?
#
loop_
_entity_poly.entity_id
_entity_poly.type
_entity_poly.pdbx_seq_one_letter_code
_entity_poly.pdbx_strand_id
1 'polypeptide(L)'
;MCFDVPAVSQSTIYTTLCSQAVDPSLPYGSFAHILDELLRLYDNSVWSIRNHISRWEVRRTQEIDYVLLHEIARHGVHVNETLKVAARSLSSIRQHHERSRVEINLVGSKNKRRSWDTVGEHLEFQVRFLEGLAERSQANNARI
;
A
#
# COMPACT_ATOMS: atom_id res chain seq x y z
N MET A 1 17.23 -5.54 -4.12
CA MET A 1 16.21 -6.56 -4.44
C MET A 1 15.07 -5.85 -5.17
N CYS A 2 15.02 -5.97 -6.50
CA CYS A 2 13.98 -5.36 -7.35
C CYS A 2 13.69 -6.30 -8.52
N PHE A 3 13.25 -7.53 -8.25
CA PHE A 3 12.81 -8.43 -9.31
C PHE A 3 11.42 -8.00 -9.80
N ASP A 4 11.26 -7.84 -11.11
CA ASP A 4 10.01 -7.53 -11.82
C ASP A 4 9.28 -6.22 -11.42
N VAL A 5 9.98 -5.29 -10.75
CA VAL A 5 9.44 -3.96 -10.45
C VAL A 5 9.54 -3.08 -11.71
N PRO A 6 8.47 -2.37 -12.14
CA PRO A 6 8.53 -1.45 -13.28
C PRO A 6 9.64 -0.41 -13.12
N ALA A 7 10.34 -0.07 -14.20
CA ALA A 7 11.52 0.83 -14.15
C ALA A 7 11.23 2.20 -13.49
N VAL A 8 10.02 2.75 -13.70
CA VAL A 8 9.57 3.99 -13.07
C VAL A 8 9.46 3.85 -11.55
N SER A 9 8.99 2.70 -11.07
CA SER A 9 8.91 2.39 -9.64
C SER A 9 10.28 2.13 -9.04
N GLN A 10 11.22 1.54 -9.79
CA GLN A 10 12.60 1.38 -9.31
C GLN A 10 13.27 2.74 -9.05
N SER A 11 13.13 3.70 -9.97
CA SER A 11 13.66 5.06 -9.80
C SER A 11 13.00 5.80 -8.65
N THR A 12 11.69 5.62 -8.46
CA THR A 12 10.96 6.24 -7.36
C THR A 12 11.36 5.64 -6.01
N ILE A 13 11.46 4.32 -5.89
CA ILE A 13 11.98 3.63 -4.69
C ILE A 13 13.37 4.16 -4.34
N TYR A 14 14.27 4.24 -5.32
CA TYR A 14 15.62 4.74 -5.10
C TYR A 14 15.62 6.19 -4.59
N THR A 15 14.78 7.04 -5.18
CA THR A 15 14.67 8.45 -4.78
C THR A 15 14.08 8.60 -3.38
N THR A 16 13.04 7.84 -3.05
CA THR A 16 12.38 7.83 -1.73
C THR A 16 13.33 7.34 -0.64
N LEU A 17 14.11 6.28 -0.90
CA LEU A 17 15.17 5.81 -0.02
C LEU A 17 16.22 6.90 0.27
N CYS A 18 16.46 7.80 -0.69
CA CYS A 18 17.37 8.93 -0.53
C CYS A 18 16.74 10.15 0.15
N SER A 19 15.41 10.36 0.10
CA SER A 19 14.70 11.46 0.77
C SER A 19 14.21 11.02 2.15
N GLN A 20 15.04 11.17 3.17
CA GLN A 20 14.89 10.47 4.45
C GLN A 20 13.73 10.99 5.34
N ALA A 21 12.67 10.20 5.50
CA ALA A 21 11.74 10.27 6.65
C ALA A 21 12.06 9.20 7.72
N VAL A 22 12.54 8.02 7.28
CA VAL A 22 12.99 6.90 8.12
C VAL A 22 14.40 6.51 7.66
N ASP A 23 15.33 6.30 8.59
CA ASP A 23 16.68 5.82 8.24
C ASP A 23 16.60 4.36 7.74
N PRO A 24 17.01 4.09 6.48
CA PRO A 24 16.90 2.76 5.88
C PRO A 24 17.81 1.70 6.53
N SER A 25 18.85 2.12 7.26
CA SER A 25 19.75 1.23 8.00
C SER A 25 19.15 0.69 9.29
N LEU A 26 18.02 1.27 9.73
CA LEU A 26 17.28 0.78 10.88
C LEU A 26 16.58 -0.53 10.57
N PRO A 27 16.41 -1.41 11.58
CA PRO A 27 15.52 -2.55 11.47
C PRO A 27 14.15 -2.10 10.95
N TYR A 28 13.66 -2.77 9.90
CA TYR A 28 12.43 -2.44 9.18
C TYR A 28 12.40 -1.10 8.42
N GLY A 29 13.42 -0.24 8.53
CA GLY A 29 13.50 1.03 7.80
C GLY A 29 13.47 0.84 6.29
N SER A 30 14.24 -0.12 5.77
CA SER A 30 14.19 -0.49 4.34
C SER A 30 12.80 -1.00 3.91
N PHE A 31 12.09 -1.72 4.77
CA PHE A 31 10.73 -2.21 4.49
C PHE A 31 9.75 -1.05 4.41
N ALA A 32 9.82 -0.08 5.32
CA ALA A 32 9.01 1.13 5.30
C ALA A 32 9.09 1.85 3.94
N HIS A 33 10.30 2.05 3.40
CA HIS A 33 10.47 2.68 2.08
C HIS A 33 9.89 1.86 0.92
N ILE A 34 10.08 0.55 0.93
CA ILE A 34 9.52 -0.33 -0.11
C ILE A 34 7.99 -0.27 -0.07
N LEU A 35 7.41 -0.24 1.13
CA LEU A 35 5.98 -0.16 1.33
C LEU A 35 5.40 1.17 0.84
N ASP A 36 6.11 2.28 0.97
CA ASP A 36 5.65 3.57 0.42
C ASP A 36 5.44 3.51 -1.10
N GLU A 37 6.35 2.87 -1.84
CA GLU A 37 6.14 2.68 -3.27
C GLU A 37 4.96 1.75 -3.56
N LEU A 38 4.83 0.65 -2.81
CA LEU A 38 3.72 -0.26 -2.98
C LEU A 38 2.38 0.46 -2.72
N LEU A 39 2.30 1.32 -1.71
CA LEU A 39 1.11 2.14 -1.45
C LEU A 39 0.75 3.04 -2.63
N ARG A 40 1.74 3.65 -3.30
CA ARG A 40 1.49 4.46 -4.51
C ARG A 40 0.94 3.62 -5.65
N LEU A 41 1.49 2.42 -5.86
CA LEU A 41 1.00 1.51 -6.89
C LEU A 41 -0.44 1.03 -6.60
N TYR A 42 -0.73 0.74 -5.34
CA TYR A 42 -2.06 0.37 -4.89
C TYR A 42 -3.07 1.51 -5.02
N ASP A 43 -2.72 2.73 -4.61
CA ASP A 43 -3.55 3.92 -4.77
C ASP A 43 -3.88 4.15 -6.25
N ASN A 44 -2.86 4.14 -7.12
CA ASN A 44 -3.04 4.25 -8.58
C ASN A 44 -4.00 3.19 -9.13
N SER A 45 -3.90 1.94 -8.66
CA SER A 45 -4.78 0.85 -9.09
C SER A 45 -6.23 1.10 -8.70
N VAL A 46 -6.48 1.56 -7.46
CA VAL A 46 -7.82 1.92 -6.97
C VAL A 46 -8.42 3.08 -7.78
N TRP A 47 -7.64 4.12 -8.03
CA TRP A 47 -8.09 5.27 -8.82
C TRP A 47 -8.32 4.91 -10.28
N SER A 48 -7.50 4.05 -10.87
CA SER A 48 -7.69 3.57 -12.24
C SER A 48 -9.05 2.89 -12.38
N ILE A 49 -9.41 1.96 -11.50
CA ILE A 49 -10.73 1.31 -11.50
C ILE A 49 -11.85 2.32 -11.32
N ARG A 50 -11.75 3.25 -10.35
CA ARG A 50 -12.73 4.33 -10.17
C ARG A 50 -12.93 5.13 -11.45
N ASN A 51 -11.86 5.45 -12.17
CA ASN A 51 -11.90 6.23 -13.40
C ASN A 51 -12.59 5.43 -14.52
N HIS A 52 -12.29 4.14 -14.66
CA HIS A 52 -12.98 3.26 -15.61
C HIS A 52 -14.49 3.19 -15.32
N ILE A 53 -14.88 2.98 -14.06
CA ILE A 53 -16.28 2.99 -13.63
C ILE A 53 -16.92 4.33 -13.98
N SER A 54 -16.33 5.45 -13.57
CA SER A 54 -16.93 6.77 -13.78
C SER A 54 -17.10 7.11 -15.26
N ARG A 55 -16.16 6.69 -16.13
CA ARG A 55 -16.30 6.84 -17.59
C ARG A 55 -17.44 5.99 -18.15
N TRP A 56 -17.62 4.77 -17.63
CA TRP A 56 -18.74 3.92 -18.00
C TRP A 56 -20.07 4.53 -17.53
N GLU A 57 -20.17 5.02 -16.29
CA GLU A 57 -21.39 5.62 -15.75
C GLU A 57 -21.89 6.80 -16.60
N VAL A 58 -20.97 7.62 -17.13
CA VAL A 58 -21.30 8.73 -18.04
C VAL A 58 -21.91 8.24 -19.36
N ARG A 59 -21.53 7.04 -19.82
CA ARG A 59 -22.01 6.44 -21.08
C ARG A 59 -23.21 5.51 -20.89
N ARG A 60 -23.74 5.37 -19.67
CA ARG A 60 -24.81 4.41 -19.35
C ARG A 60 -26.11 4.59 -20.14
N THR A 61 -26.33 5.78 -20.71
CA THR A 61 -27.48 6.06 -21.59
C THR A 61 -27.30 5.58 -23.03
N GLN A 62 -26.11 5.08 -23.38
CA GLN A 62 -25.80 4.43 -24.67
C GLN A 62 -25.99 2.91 -24.56
N GLU A 63 -25.79 2.19 -25.67
CA GLU A 63 -25.78 0.73 -25.66
C GLU A 63 -24.73 0.20 -24.66
N ILE A 64 -25.12 -0.78 -23.84
CA ILE A 64 -24.30 -1.30 -22.76
C ILE A 64 -23.27 -2.27 -23.33
N ASP A 65 -21.98 -1.91 -23.21
CA ASP A 65 -20.87 -2.83 -23.43
C ASP A 65 -20.68 -3.73 -22.20
N TYR A 66 -21.36 -4.88 -22.20
CA TYR A 66 -21.30 -5.86 -21.12
C TYR A 66 -19.91 -6.48 -20.93
N VAL A 67 -19.12 -6.60 -22.00
CA VAL A 67 -17.76 -7.17 -21.92
C VAL A 67 -16.86 -6.21 -21.15
N LEU A 68 -16.89 -4.92 -21.50
CA LEU A 68 -16.15 -3.90 -20.77
C LEU A 68 -16.58 -3.85 -19.30
N LEU A 69 -17.89 -3.88 -19.02
CA LEU A 69 -18.40 -3.84 -17.65
C LEU A 69 -17.93 -5.04 -16.82
N HIS A 70 -17.98 -6.25 -17.39
CA HIS A 70 -17.49 -7.46 -16.75
C HIS A 70 -15.99 -7.37 -16.44
N GLU A 71 -15.19 -6.87 -17.38
CA GLU A 71 -13.76 -6.70 -17.17
C GLU A 71 -13.44 -5.67 -16.09
N ILE A 72 -14.17 -4.55 -16.03
CA ILE A 72 -14.01 -3.56 -14.96
C ILE A 72 -14.37 -4.19 -13.60
N ALA A 73 -15.48 -4.95 -13.53
CA ALA A 73 -15.90 -5.64 -12.31
C ALA A 73 -14.84 -6.64 -11.82
N ARG A 74 -14.36 -7.51 -12.73
CA ARG A 74 -13.33 -8.53 -12.45
C ARG A 74 -12.04 -7.90 -11.92
N HIS A 75 -11.54 -6.87 -12.59
CA HIS A 75 -10.33 -6.19 -12.13
C HIS A 75 -10.55 -5.43 -10.82
N GLY A 76 -11.73 -4.84 -10.61
CA GLY A 76 -12.10 -4.21 -9.35
C GLY A 76 -12.06 -5.18 -8.18
N VAL A 77 -12.57 -6.40 -8.36
CA VAL A 77 -12.49 -7.48 -7.36
C VAL A 77 -11.03 -7.86 -7.08
N HIS A 78 -10.22 -8.12 -8.12
CA HIS A 78 -8.82 -8.49 -7.94
C HIS A 78 -7.99 -7.41 -7.23
N VAL A 79 -8.23 -6.12 -7.53
CA VAL A 79 -7.58 -5.00 -6.82
C VAL A 79 -7.97 -5.01 -5.34
N ASN A 80 -9.25 -5.23 -5.02
CA ASN A 80 -9.70 -5.31 -3.63
C ASN A 80 -9.07 -6.48 -2.86
N GLU A 81 -8.99 -7.65 -3.48
CA GLU A 81 -8.38 -8.84 -2.89
C GLU A 81 -6.89 -8.61 -2.62
N THR A 82 -6.17 -8.04 -3.59
CA THR A 82 -4.74 -7.71 -3.46
C THR A 82 -4.50 -6.74 -2.31
N LEU A 83 -5.33 -5.70 -2.18
CA LEU A 83 -5.28 -4.76 -1.05
C LEU A 83 -5.53 -5.47 0.28
N LYS A 84 -6.54 -6.34 0.38
CA LYS A 84 -6.81 -7.08 1.61
C LYS A 84 -5.66 -7.99 2.01
N VAL A 85 -5.00 -8.63 1.05
CA VAL A 85 -3.80 -9.45 1.32
C VAL A 85 -2.65 -8.57 1.79
N ALA A 86 -2.36 -7.47 1.08
CA ALA A 86 -1.31 -6.55 1.45
C ALA A 86 -1.51 -5.95 2.86
N ALA A 87 -2.76 -5.64 3.24
CA ALA A 87 -3.09 -5.11 4.58
C ALA A 87 -2.75 -6.11 5.68
N ARG A 88 -3.09 -7.40 5.46
CA ARG A 88 -2.76 -8.48 6.40
C ARG A 88 -1.26 -8.69 6.48
N SER A 89 -0.57 -8.76 5.35
CA SER A 89 0.89 -8.92 5.30
C SER A 89 1.61 -7.80 6.04
N LEU A 90 1.22 -6.55 5.79
CA LEU A 90 1.81 -5.40 6.46
C LEU A 90 1.47 -5.35 7.96
N SER A 91 0.25 -5.74 8.34
CA SER A 91 -0.13 -5.87 9.75
C SER A 91 0.75 -6.91 10.47
N SER A 92 1.09 -8.02 9.81
CA SER A 92 2.03 -9.01 10.35
C SER A 92 3.45 -8.45 10.48
N ILE A 93 3.93 -7.68 9.50
CA ILE A 93 5.24 -6.99 9.59
C ILE A 93 5.26 -6.03 10.78
N ARG A 94 4.22 -5.19 10.95
CA ARG A 94 4.09 -4.28 12.09
C ARG A 94 4.04 -5.04 13.41
N GLN A 95 3.30 -6.14 13.49
CA GLN A 95 3.23 -6.95 14.71
C GLN A 95 4.60 -7.54 15.06
N HIS A 96 5.36 -7.97 14.07
CA HIS A 96 6.71 -8.48 14.27
C HIS A 96 7.67 -7.37 14.72
N HIS A 97 7.57 -6.16 14.13
CA HIS A 97 8.27 -4.97 14.60
C HIS A 97 7.99 -4.68 16.07
N GLU A 98 6.73 -4.66 16.51
CA GLU A 98 6.36 -4.41 17.90
C GLU A 98 6.91 -5.45 18.88
N ARG A 99 6.92 -6.73 18.49
CA ARG A 99 7.54 -7.78 19.32
C ARG A 99 9.03 -7.56 19.48
N SER A 100 9.75 -7.29 18.38
CA SER A 100 11.19 -6.98 18.43
C SER A 100 11.50 -5.70 19.21
N ARG A 101 10.60 -4.71 19.16
CA ARG A 101 10.73 -3.45 19.92
C ARG A 101 10.69 -3.68 21.43
N VAL A 102 9.86 -4.60 21.92
CA VAL A 102 9.82 -4.97 23.36
C VAL A 102 11.19 -5.49 23.82
N GLU A 103 11.83 -6.37 23.03
CA GLU A 103 13.16 -6.91 23.34
C GLU A 103 14.23 -5.81 23.33
N ILE A 104 14.19 -4.91 22.35
CA ILE A 104 15.11 -3.77 22.25
C ILE A 104 14.91 -2.80 23.42
N ASN A 105 13.68 -2.58 23.89
CA ASN A 105 13.41 -1.68 25.01
C ASN A 105 14.07 -2.16 26.31
N LEU A 106 14.25 -3.47 26.49
CA LEU A 106 14.91 -4.04 27.69
C LEU A 106 16.42 -3.77 27.71
N VAL A 107 17.08 -3.66 26.55
CA VAL A 107 18.56 -3.64 26.43
C VAL A 107 19.10 -2.38 25.75
N GLY A 108 18.23 -1.59 25.12
CA GLY A 108 18.59 -0.52 24.18
C GLY A 108 18.74 0.87 24.78
N SER A 109 19.62 1.68 24.17
CA SER A 109 19.80 3.11 24.48
C SER A 109 18.59 3.95 24.06
N LYS A 110 18.42 5.14 24.69
CA LYS A 110 17.30 6.06 24.37
C LYS A 110 17.20 6.43 22.88
N ASN A 111 18.33 6.62 22.22
CA ASN A 111 18.37 6.95 20.78
C ASN A 111 17.88 5.79 19.92
N LYS A 112 18.26 4.55 20.26
CA LYS A 112 17.72 3.35 19.58
C LYS A 112 16.21 3.28 19.76
N ARG A 113 15.69 3.50 20.96
CA ARG A 113 14.23 3.46 21.21
C ARG A 113 13.46 4.45 20.32
N ARG A 114 13.88 5.72 20.29
CA ARG A 114 13.24 6.75 19.44
C ARG A 114 13.23 6.37 17.96
N SER A 115 14.34 5.83 17.46
CA SER A 115 14.46 5.42 16.06
C SER A 115 13.53 4.24 15.71
N TRP A 116 13.36 3.29 16.62
CA TRP A 116 12.37 2.21 16.48
C TRP A 116 10.93 2.74 16.54
N ASP A 117 10.66 3.73 17.41
CA ASP A 117 9.34 4.36 17.48
C ASP A 117 8.97 5.03 16.15
N THR A 118 9.91 5.76 15.51
CA THR A 118 9.68 6.39 14.20
C THR A 118 9.35 5.37 13.10
N VAL A 119 10.04 4.22 13.07
CA VAL A 119 9.73 3.14 12.11
C VAL A 119 8.35 2.55 12.39
N GLY A 120 8.00 2.32 13.66
CA GLY A 120 6.70 1.79 14.07
C GLY A 120 5.53 2.71 13.69
N GLU A 121 5.65 4.00 13.96
CA GLU A 121 4.67 5.02 13.57
C GLU A 121 4.45 5.05 12.06
N HIS A 122 5.53 4.95 11.28
CA HIS A 122 5.43 4.91 9.82
C HIS A 122 4.73 3.64 9.33
N LEU A 123 5.10 2.47 9.85
CA LEU A 123 4.43 1.20 9.51
C LEU A 123 2.95 1.23 9.90
N GLU A 124 2.59 1.85 11.01
CA GLU A 124 1.20 2.03 11.42
C GLU A 124 0.41 2.88 10.41
N PHE A 125 0.97 4.03 10.02
CA PHE A 125 0.37 4.88 8.98
C PHE A 125 0.14 4.09 7.69
N GLN A 126 1.13 3.32 7.24
CA GLN A 126 1.03 2.53 6.02
C GLN A 126 -0.06 1.45 6.08
N VAL A 127 -0.23 0.78 7.24
CA VAL A 127 -1.35 -0.16 7.46
C VAL A 127 -2.68 0.57 7.29
N ARG A 128 -2.86 1.69 8.00
CA ARG A 128 -4.11 2.47 7.98
C ARG A 128 -4.44 2.99 6.58
N PHE A 129 -3.45 3.48 5.87
CA PHE A 129 -3.61 3.94 4.50
C PHE A 129 -4.13 2.81 3.60
N LEU A 130 -3.55 1.62 3.72
CA LEU A 130 -3.92 0.49 2.88
C LEU A 130 -5.28 -0.11 3.24
N GLU A 131 -5.65 -0.12 4.54
CA GLU A 131 -7.01 -0.41 4.99
C GLU A 131 -8.03 0.54 4.33
N GLY A 132 -7.76 1.85 4.34
CA GLY A 132 -8.61 2.84 3.68
C GLY A 132 -8.71 2.66 2.16
N LEU A 133 -7.62 2.27 1.49
CA LEU A 133 -7.65 1.91 0.07
C LEU A 133 -8.54 0.68 -0.19
N ALA A 134 -8.48 -0.33 0.68
CA ALA A 134 -9.31 -1.52 0.55
C ALA A 134 -10.81 -1.18 0.70
N GLU A 135 -11.17 -0.35 1.67
CA GLU A 135 -12.54 0.16 1.84
C GLU A 135 -13.01 0.96 0.63
N ARG A 136 -12.17 1.85 0.11
CA ARG A 136 -12.46 2.65 -1.09
C ARG A 136 -12.64 1.76 -2.34
N SER A 137 -11.79 0.75 -2.49
CA SER A 137 -11.90 -0.23 -3.57
C SER A 137 -13.22 -1.01 -3.48
N GLN A 138 -13.63 -1.41 -2.28
CA GLN A 138 -14.91 -2.06 -2.06
C GLN A 138 -16.09 -1.13 -2.41
N ALA A 139 -16.04 0.14 -2.00
CA ALA A 139 -17.05 1.13 -2.35
C ALA A 139 -17.11 1.40 -3.86
N ASN A 140 -15.96 1.38 -4.56
CA ASN A 140 -15.94 1.46 -6.01
C ASN A 140 -16.63 0.26 -6.66
N ASN A 141 -16.31 -0.95 -6.21
CA ASN A 141 -16.89 -2.18 -6.76
C ASN A 141 -18.42 -2.24 -6.58
N ALA A 142 -18.96 -1.63 -5.53
CA ALA A 142 -20.40 -1.56 -5.29
C ALA A 142 -21.18 -0.63 -6.25
N ARG A 143 -20.48 0.12 -7.13
CA ARG A 143 -21.09 1.00 -8.13
C ARG A 143 -21.37 0.31 -9.47
N ILE A 144 -20.82 -0.89 -9.66
CA ILE A 144 -20.95 -1.70 -10.87
C ILE A 144 -22.14 -2.64 -10.75
#